data_AF-A0A3A8E9Y3-F1
#
_entry.id   AF-A0A3A8E9Y3-F1
#
_cell.length_a   1.000
_cell.length_b   1.000
_cell.length_c   1.000
_cell.angle_alpha   90.00
_cell.angle_beta   90.00
_cell.angle_gamma   90.00
#
_symmetry.space_group_name_H-M   'P 1'
#
loop_
_entity.id
_entity.type
_entity.pdbx_description
1 polymer ?
#
loop_
_entity_poly.entity_id
_entity_poly.type
_entity_poly.pdbx_seq_one_letter_code
_entity_poly.pdbx_strand_id
1 'polypeptide(L)'
;MNQRVSHSNLPKFNANKSQTSEILYQQPTAGEMKTPALGKAKNFAHNLIAVALVIGCISSPIYMIRGCADDVDRQHAQAVQYQAQFGVSK
;
A
#
# COMPACT_ATOMS: atom_id res chain seq x y z
N MET A 1 -31.11 -69.10 -18.90
CA MET A 1 -29.99 -68.41 -18.22
C MET A 1 -30.53 -67.84 -16.92
N ASN A 2 -30.13 -68.40 -15.77
CA ASN A 2 -30.58 -67.93 -14.45
C ASN A 2 -29.36 -67.45 -13.65
N GLN A 3 -28.97 -66.19 -13.83
CA GLN A 3 -27.86 -65.59 -13.10
C GLN A 3 -28.40 -65.05 -11.77
N ARG A 4 -28.27 -65.85 -10.70
CA ARG A 4 -28.51 -65.37 -9.34
C ARG A 4 -27.38 -64.40 -8.97
N VAL A 5 -27.70 -63.11 -8.85
CA VAL A 5 -26.76 -62.09 -8.37
C VAL A 5 -26.51 -62.37 -6.88
N SER A 6 -25.30 -62.82 -6.56
CA SER A 6 -24.86 -63.03 -5.18
C SER A 6 -24.47 -61.68 -4.58
N HIS A 7 -25.17 -61.24 -3.54
CA HIS A 7 -24.87 -60.02 -2.78
C HIS A 7 -23.62 -60.17 -1.87
N SER A 8 -22.90 -61.28 -1.97
CA SER A 8 -21.70 -61.54 -1.16
C SER A 8 -20.44 -60.77 -1.61
N ASN A 9 -20.52 -60.03 -2.73
CA ASN A 9 -19.39 -59.28 -3.30
C ASN A 9 -19.47 -57.77 -3.06
N LEU A 10 -20.15 -57.32 -2.00
CA LEU A 10 -20.11 -55.92 -1.61
C LEU A 10 -18.71 -55.57 -1.06
N PRO A 11 -18.08 -54.46 -1.51
CA PRO A 11 -16.83 -54.00 -0.92
C PRO A 11 -17.04 -53.77 0.58
N LYS A 12 -16.20 -54.37 1.41
CA LYS A 12 -16.21 -54.09 2.85
C LYS A 12 -15.62 -52.70 3.07
N PHE A 13 -16.47 -51.75 3.42
CA PHE A 13 -16.04 -50.42 3.87
C PHE A 13 -15.42 -50.56 5.27
N ASN A 14 -14.14 -50.91 5.33
CA ASN A 14 -13.40 -51.11 6.59
C ASN A 14 -13.04 -49.80 7.30
N ALA A 15 -13.43 -48.66 6.75
CA ALA A 15 -13.19 -47.36 7.36
C ALA A 15 -14.43 -46.92 8.15
N ASN A 16 -14.47 -47.24 9.45
CA ASN A 16 -15.27 -46.48 10.42
C ASN A 16 -14.59 -45.13 10.66
N LYS A 17 -14.44 -44.34 9.59
CA LYS A 17 -13.93 -42.98 9.64
C LYS A 17 -14.73 -42.17 8.64
N SER A 18 -15.38 -41.14 9.16
CA SER A 18 -15.95 -40.07 8.36
C SER A 18 -14.85 -39.48 7.47
N GLN A 19 -15.09 -39.41 6.16
CA GLN A 19 -14.21 -38.72 5.20
C GLN A 19 -14.18 -37.19 5.44
N THR A 20 -15.02 -36.67 6.33
CA THR A 20 -15.22 -35.24 6.57
C THR A 20 -14.82 -34.77 7.96
N SER A 21 -14.17 -35.61 8.78
CA SER A 21 -13.80 -35.22 10.15
C SER A 21 -12.62 -34.25 10.25
N GLU A 22 -11.90 -33.96 9.16
CA GLU A 22 -10.63 -33.20 9.21
C GLU A 22 -10.75 -31.72 8.80
N ILE A 23 -11.93 -31.22 8.40
CA ILE A 23 -12.12 -29.79 8.11
C ILE A 23 -13.11 -29.15 9.11
N LEU A 24 -13.10 -29.62 10.35
CA LEU A 24 -13.57 -28.78 11.45
C LEU A 24 -12.44 -27.79 11.76
N TYR A 25 -12.74 -26.49 11.71
CA TYR A 25 -11.83 -25.36 11.92
C TYR A 25 -10.55 -25.71 12.68
N GLN A 26 -9.41 -25.66 11.98
CA GLN A 26 -8.10 -25.93 12.54
C GLN A 26 -7.48 -24.61 13.01
N GLN A 27 -7.09 -24.54 14.28
CA GLN A 27 -6.43 -23.35 14.82
C GLN A 27 -5.10 -23.15 14.08
N PRO A 28 -4.83 -21.94 13.55
CA PRO A 28 -3.60 -21.68 12.81
C PRO A 28 -2.37 -22.01 13.64
N THR A 29 -1.35 -22.61 13.02
CA THR A 29 -0.08 -22.90 13.67
C THR A 29 0.72 -21.61 13.84
N ALA A 30 1.57 -21.50 14.87
CA ALA A 30 2.40 -20.32 15.13
C ALA A 30 3.31 -19.90 13.94
N GLY A 31 3.60 -20.82 13.00
CA GLY A 31 4.30 -20.52 11.75
C GLY A 31 3.43 -19.77 10.73
N GLU A 32 2.13 -20.07 10.70
CA GLU A 32 1.15 -19.49 9.76
C GLU A 32 0.67 -18.12 10.24
N MET A 33 0.83 -17.81 11.52
CA MET A 33 0.59 -16.48 12.08
C MET A 33 1.68 -15.46 11.72
N LYS A 34 2.82 -15.91 11.17
CA LYS A 34 3.92 -15.01 10.81
C LYS A 34 3.62 -14.34 9.48
N THR A 35 3.44 -13.03 9.50
CA THR A 35 3.41 -12.24 8.26
C THR A 35 4.67 -12.50 7.44
N PRO A 36 4.55 -12.87 6.15
CA PRO A 36 5.70 -13.15 5.31
C PRO A 36 6.62 -11.91 5.24
N ALA A 37 7.92 -12.11 5.10
CA ALA A 37 8.90 -11.02 5.04
C ALA A 37 8.55 -9.98 3.95
N LEU A 38 7.97 -10.44 2.83
CA LEU A 38 7.45 -9.59 1.75
C LEU A 38 6.32 -8.66 2.23
N GLY A 39 5.43 -9.14 3.09
CA GLY A 39 4.35 -8.34 3.69
C GLY A 39 4.89 -7.25 4.63
N LYS A 40 5.97 -7.55 5.37
CA LYS A 40 6.64 -6.55 6.22
C LYS A 40 7.30 -5.45 5.39
N ALA A 41 8.00 -5.81 4.32
CA ALA A 41 8.63 -4.85 3.42
C ALA A 41 7.59 -3.95 2.72
N LYS A 42 6.49 -4.53 2.25
CA LYS A 42 5.37 -3.78 1.65
C LYS A 42 4.76 -2.78 2.65
N ASN A 43 4.52 -3.21 3.89
CA ASN A 43 3.99 -2.32 4.92
C ASN A 43 4.96 -1.18 5.24
N PHE A 44 6.27 -1.46 5.31
CA PHE A 44 7.28 -0.44 5.54
C PHE A 44 7.30 0.61 4.41
N ALA A 45 7.30 0.18 3.14
CA ALA A 45 7.24 1.08 2.01
C ALA A 45 5.97 1.94 2.02
N HIS A 46 4.83 1.34 2.36
CA HIS A 46 3.56 2.06 2.46
C HIS A 46 3.59 3.14 3.56
N ASN A 47 4.20 2.82 4.70
CA ASN A 47 4.38 3.79 5.78
C ASN A 47 5.32 4.93 5.38
N LEU A 48 6.40 4.66 4.65
CA LEU A 48 7.30 5.72 4.16
C LEU A 48 6.60 6.67 3.20
N ILE A 49 5.80 6.15 2.28
CA ILE A 49 5.03 6.97 1.34
C ILE A 49 4.03 7.83 2.10
N ALA A 50 3.32 7.27 3.09
CA ALA A 50 2.38 8.03 3.91
C ALA A 50 3.05 9.19 4.66
N VAL A 51 4.21 8.94 5.26
CA VAL A 51 5.00 9.99 5.96
C VAL A 51 5.47 11.06 4.98
N ALA A 52 6.01 10.68 3.83
CA ALA A 52 6.46 11.61 2.80
C ALA A 52 5.31 12.49 2.29
N LEU A 53 4.10 11.94 2.16
CA LEU A 53 2.92 12.65 1.70
C LEU A 53 2.48 13.71 2.72
N VAL A 54 2.49 13.38 4.01
CA VAL A 54 2.19 14.35 5.08
C VAL A 54 3.21 15.49 5.10
N ILE A 55 4.50 15.16 5.03
CA ILE A 55 5.57 16.17 5.00
C ILE A 55 5.44 17.05 3.76
N GLY A 56 5.15 16.46 2.60
CA GLY A 56 4.93 17.17 1.34
C GLY A 56 3.76 18.14 1.43
N CYS A 57 2.61 17.72 1.98
CA CYS A 57 1.44 18.59 2.16
C CYS A 57 1.73 19.81 3.06
N ILE A 58 2.55 19.64 4.11
CA ILE A 58 2.90 20.73 5.01
C ILE A 58 3.96 21.65 4.39
N SER A 59 4.99 21.08 3.76
CA SER A 59 6.14 21.84 3.25
C SER A 59 5.87 22.55 1.92
N SER A 60 5.13 21.91 1.01
CA SER A 60 4.81 22.45 -0.32
C SER A 60 4.25 23.89 -0.30
N PRO A 61 3.19 24.21 0.47
CA PRO A 61 2.67 25.58 0.50
C PRO A 61 3.67 26.58 1.07
N ILE A 62 4.50 26.16 2.04
CA ILE A 62 5.53 27.04 2.64
C ILE A 62 6.59 27.42 1.60
N TYR A 63 7.07 26.44 0.83
CA TYR A 63 8.03 26.69 -0.25
C TYR A 63 7.42 27.49 -1.39
N MET A 64 6.17 27.22 -1.74
CA MET A 64 5.46 27.97 -2.79
C MET A 64 5.29 29.45 -2.42
N ILE A 65 4.86 29.76 -1.19
CA ILE A 65 4.71 31.14 -0.72
C ILE A 65 6.06 31.86 -0.70
N ARG A 66 7.11 31.19 -0.21
CA ARG A 66 8.47 31.76 -0.22
C ARG A 66 8.96 32.05 -1.64
N GLY A 67 8.78 31.12 -2.57
CA GLY A 67 9.15 31.33 -3.98
C GLY A 67 8.41 32.51 -4.60
N CYS A 68 7.11 32.64 -4.35
CA CYS A 68 6.34 33.78 -4.85
C CYS A 68 6.80 35.13 -4.25
N ALA A 69 7.19 35.16 -2.97
CA ALA A 69 7.74 36.37 -2.35
C ALA A 69 9.09 36.77 -2.97
N ASP A 70 10.00 35.81 -3.13
CA ASP A 70 11.32 36.03 -3.73
C ASP A 70 11.21 36.54 -5.18
N ASP A 71 10.23 36.05 -5.94
CA ASP A 71 9.96 36.51 -7.30
C ASP A 71 9.48 37.97 -7.35
N VAL A 72 8.58 38.35 -6.44
CA VAL A 72 8.10 39.73 -6.33
C VAL A 72 9.22 40.68 -5.93
N ASP A 73 10.03 40.31 -4.94
CA ASP A 73 11.16 41.12 -4.48
C ASP A 73 12.19 41.32 -5.60
N ARG A 74 12.46 40.27 -6.38
CA ARG A 74 13.35 40.36 -7.54
C ARG A 74 12.80 41.29 -8.62
N GLN A 75 11.51 41.21 -8.92
CA GLN A 75 10.85 42.11 -9.88
C GLN A 75 10.87 43.57 -9.39
N HIS A 76 10.65 43.78 -8.10
CA HIS A 76 10.69 45.11 -7.49
C HIS A 76 12.09 45.72 -7.58
N ALA A 77 13.12 44.95 -7.23
CA ALA A 77 14.51 45.40 -7.34
C ALA A 77 14.89 45.79 -8.77
N GLN A 78 14.48 44.99 -9.76
CA GLN A 78 14.70 45.30 -11.18
C GLN A 78 13.95 46.55 -11.64
N ALA A 79 12.70 46.72 -11.20
CA ALA A 79 11.90 47.91 -11.53
C ALA A 79 12.50 49.20 -10.94
N VAL A 80 12.98 49.16 -9.69
CA VAL A 80 13.67 50.30 -9.05
C VAL A 80 14.94 50.66 -9.81
N GLN A 81 15.76 49.68 -10.21
CA GLN A 81 16.97 49.96 -10.99
C GLN A 81 16.64 50.56 -12.36
N TYR A 82 15.62 50.05 -13.04
CA TYR A 82 15.16 50.60 -14.31
C TYR A 82 14.68 52.05 -14.17
N GLN A 83 13.90 52.36 -13.12
CA GLN A 83 13.48 53.72 -12.81
C GLN A 83 14.65 54.64 -12.45
N ALA A 84 15.66 54.16 -11.72
CA ALA A 84 16.84 54.96 -11.43
C ALA A 84 17.65 55.29 -12.69
N GLN A 85 17.70 54.38 -13.66
CA GLN A 85 18.46 54.55 -14.90
C GLN A 85 17.74 55.39 -15.95
N PHE A 86 16.40 55.30 -16.04
CA PHE A 86 15.62 55.93 -17.12
C PHE A 86 14.48 56.86 -16.63
N GLY A 87 14.18 56.88 -15.34
CA GLY A 87 13.09 57.67 -14.76
C GLY A 87 13.41 59.14 -14.51
N VAL A 88 14.69 59.53 -14.54
CA VAL A 88 15.15 60.93 -14.50
C VAL A 88 15.23 61.51 -15.92
N SER A 89 14.17 61.32 -16.71
CA SER A 89 13.99 61.98 -18.01
C SER A 89 12.66 62.74 -18.00
N LYS A 90 12.61 63.83 -17.25
CA LYS A 90 11.67 64.95 -17.40
C LYS A 90 12.27 66.21 -16.82
#